data_AF-A0A7C1WJ90-F1
#
_entry.id   AF-A0A7C1WJ90-F1
#
_cell.length_a   1.000
_cell.length_b   1.000
_cell.length_c   1.000
_cell.angle_alpha   90.00
_cell.angle_beta   90.00
_cell.angle_gamma   90.00
#
_symmetry.space_group_name_H-M   'P 1'
#
loop_
_entity.id
_entity.type
_entity.pdbx_description
1 polymer ?
#
loop_
_entity_poly.entity_id
_entity_poly.type
_entity_poly.pdbx_seq_one_letter_code
_entity_poly.pdbx_strand_id
1 'polypeptide(L)' 'MNVVVVESPAKAKTINRYLGPEYTVLASYGHIRDLPSKNGSVDPDHGFSMN' A
#
# COMPACT_ATOMS: atom_id res chain seq x y z
N MET A 1 -10.12 -4.67 18.19
CA MET A 1 -9.05 -3.81 17.65
C MET A 1 -8.95 -4.07 16.14
N ASN A 2 -9.43 -3.15 15.33
CA ASN A 2 -9.39 -3.27 13.86
C ASN A 2 -8.24 -2.44 13.29
N VAL A 3 -7.62 -2.89 12.19
CA VAL A 3 -6.51 -2.19 11.54
C VAL A 3 -6.96 -1.64 10.19
N VAL A 4 -6.64 -0.38 9.92
CA VAL A 4 -6.87 0.28 8.63
C VAL A 4 -5.53 0.79 8.11
N VAL A 5 -5.17 0.42 6.88
CA VAL A 5 -3.94 0.88 6.23
C VAL A 5 -4.28 1.94 5.19
N VAL A 6 -3.55 3.05 5.20
CA VAL A 6 -3.71 4.16 4.26
C VAL A 6 -2.37 4.56 3.69
N GLU A 7 -2.36 5.22 2.54
CA GLU A 7 -1.12 5.51 1.81
C GLU A 7 -0.20 6.52 2.52
N SER A 8 -0.76 7.56 3.16
CA SER A 8 0.01 8.70 3.66
C SER A 8 -0.24 9.01 5.14
N PRO A 9 0.75 9.57 5.86
CA PRO A 9 0.59 9.97 7.26
C PRO A 9 -0.53 10.99 7.50
N ALA A 10 -0.75 11.90 6.56
CA ALA A 10 -1.80 12.91 6.65
C ALA A 10 -3.21 12.28 6.61
N LYS A 11 -3.40 11.25 5.75
CA LYS A 11 -4.63 10.46 5.70
C LYS A 11 -4.82 9.71 7.03
N ALA A 12 -3.76 9.08 7.57
CA ALA A 12 -3.83 8.34 8.82
C ALA A 12 -4.30 9.22 9.99
N LYS A 13 -3.69 10.40 10.15
CA LYS A 13 -4.09 11.38 11.18
C LYS A 13 -5.55 11.81 11.03
N THR A 14 -6.03 11.99 9.80
CA THR A 14 -7.39 12.47 9.54
C THR A 14 -8.43 11.38 9.79
N ILE A 15 -8.20 10.17 9.29
CA ILE A 15 -9.13 9.04 9.43
C ILE A 15 -9.19 8.57 10.88
N ASN A 16 -8.07 8.58 11.61
CA ASN A 16 -8.06 8.21 13.02
C ASN A 16 -8.96 9.12 13.88
N ARG A 17 -9.06 10.42 13.54
CA ARG A 17 -10.01 11.34 14.22
C ARG A 17 -11.47 10.96 13.99
N TYR A 18 -11.80 10.36 12.84
CA TYR A 18 -13.17 9.98 12.51
C TYR A 18 -13.56 8.62 13.10
N LEU A 19 -12.64 7.66 13.10
CA LEU A 19 -12.92 6.28 13.53
C LEU A 19 -12.78 6.07 15.04
N GLY A 20 -11.96 6.87 15.71
CA GLY A 20 -11.76 6.77 17.15
C GLY A 20 -10.92 5.56 17.59
N PRO A 21 -10.88 5.27 18.90
CA PRO A 21 -9.88 4.39 19.52
C PRO A 21 -10.04 2.90 19.20
N GLU A 22 -11.18 2.47 18.64
CA GLU A 22 -11.41 1.07 18.25
C GLU A 22 -10.59 0.64 17.01
N TYR A 23 -10.03 1.63 16.30
CA TYR A 23 -9.24 1.44 15.09
C TYR A 23 -7.80 1.88 15.29
N THR A 24 -6.88 1.08 14.76
CA THR A 24 -5.49 1.48 14.55
C THR A 24 -5.30 1.83 13.07
N VAL A 25 -5.02 3.09 12.77
CA VAL A 25 -4.81 3.57 11.39
C VAL A 25 -3.31 3.74 11.13
N LEU A 26 -2.77 2.97 10.18
CA LEU A 26 -1.35 2.94 9.83
C LEU A 26 -1.11 3.51 8.43
N ALA A 27 -0.01 4.24 8.25
CA ALA A 27 0.42 4.72 6.94
C ALA A 27 1.39 3.72 6.28
N SER A 28 1.20 3.39 5.00
CA SER A 28 2.14 2.59 4.21
C SER A 28 3.32 3.38 3.66
N TYR A 29 3.24 4.71 3.70
CA TYR A 29 4.22 5.64 3.12
C TYR A 29 4.43 5.43 1.61
N GLY A 30 3.34 5.14 0.90
CA GLY A 30 3.35 4.85 -0.54
C GLY A 30 3.43 3.35 -0.85
N HIS A 31 4.09 3.02 -1.96
CA HIS A 31 4.22 1.66 -2.47
C HIS A 31 5.15 0.82 -1.58
N ILE A 32 4.69 -0.36 -1.15
CA ILE A 32 5.49 -1.32 -0.34
C ILE A 32 6.26 -2.33 -1.19
N ARG A 33 5.85 -2.49 -2.44
CA ARG A 33 6.46 -3.37 -3.44
C ARG A 33 6.29 -2.73 -4.80
N ASP A 34 7.29 -2.92 -5.63
CA ASP A 34 7.29 -2.51 -7.01
C ASP A 34 7.97 -3.60 -7.84
N LEU A 35 7.73 -3.58 -9.13
CA LEU A 35 8.48 -4.40 -10.07
C LEU A 35 9.92 -3.88 -10.18
N PRO A 36 10.88 -4.74 -10.55
CA PRO A 36 12.22 -4.28 -10.91
C PRO A 36 12.14 -3.18 -11.99
N SER A 37 12.83 -2.07 -11.77
CA SER A 37 12.80 -0.87 -12.63
C SER A 37 13.47 -1.04 -14.01
N LYS A 38 13.88 -2.26 -14.36
CA LYS A 38 14.57 -2.59 -15.61
C LYS A 38 13.60 -3.28 -16.58
N ASN A 39 13.92 -3.18 -17.87
CA ASN A 39 13.23 -3.93 -18.92
C ASN A 39 13.28 -5.44 -18.62
N GLY A 40 12.15 -6.13 -18.73
CA GLY A 40 12.02 -7.58 -18.49
C GLY A 40 11.37 -7.98 -17.16
N SER A 41 10.84 -7.02 -16.39
CA SER A 41 10.05 -7.29 -15.17
C SER A 41 8.68 -7.92 -15.44
N VAL A 42 8.21 -7.86 -16.69
CA VAL A 42 7.02 -8.57 -17.18
C VAL A 42 7.43 -9.36 -18.41
N ASP A 43 7.02 -10.62 -18.48
CA ASP A 43 7.21 -11.49 -19.63
C ASP A 43 5.91 -11.59 -20.45
N PRO A 44 5.78 -10.87 -21.59
CA PRO A 44 4.55 -10.84 -22.39
C PRO A 44 4.23 -12.18 -23.06
N ASP A 45 5.25 -13.00 -23.33
CA ASP A 45 5.11 -14.25 -24.06
C ASP A 45 4.66 -15.39 -23.13
N HIS A 46 4.88 -15.25 -21.82
CA HIS A 46 4.48 -16.20 -20.79
C HIS A 46 3.32 -15.70 -19.92
N GLY A 47 2.28 -15.15 -20.57
CA GLY A 47 1.06 -14.74 -19.89
C GLY A 47 1.23 -13.52 -18.97
N PHE A 48 2.17 -12.63 -19.30
CA PHE A 48 2.49 -11.44 -18.52
C PHE A 48 2.98 -11.77 -17.10
N SER A 49 3.68 -12.89 -16.93
CA SER A 49 4.24 -13.26 -15.63
C SER A 49 5.22 -12.19 -15.15
N MET A 50 5.15 -11.88 -13.84
CA MET A 50 6.05 -10.95 -13.18
C MET A 50 7.29 -11.71 -12.69
N ASN A 51 8.49 -11.26 -13.09
CA ASN A 51 9.78 -11.85 -12.73
C ASN A 51 10.37 -11.26 -11.43
#